data_AF-A0A7S3TKC1-F1
#
_entry.id   AF-A0A7S3TKC1-F1
#
_cell.length_a   1.000
_cell.length_b   1.000
_cell.length_c   1.000
_cell.angle_alpha   90.00
_cell.angle_beta   90.00
_cell.angle_gamma   90.00
#
_symmetry.space_group_name_H-M   'P 1'
#
loop_
_entity.id
_entity.type
_entity.pdbx_description
1 polymer ?
#
loop_
_entity_poly.entity_id
_entity_poly.type
_entity_poly.pdbx_seq_one_letter_code
_entity_poly.pdbx_strand_id
1 'polypeptide(L)'
;LGLAAGTAKSRLGRRAVSFKSPEETYKTVMAGGEARLSMTPREVILQGIVTGFYIGFGGVLCSTVGGSVGARLPAGLQRLLFGAVGFPLSIFLTTIAGGQGFTPNVSVMSTAFLR
;
A
#
# COMPACT_ATOMS: atom_id res chain seq x y z
N LEU A 1 46.30 -26.39 -2.19
CA LEU A 1 46.35 -26.05 -0.75
C LEU A 1 45.67 -24.70 -0.54
N GLY A 2 44.68 -24.65 0.36
CA GLY A 2 43.84 -23.46 0.66
C GLY A 2 42.40 -23.61 0.15
N LEU A 3 41.61 -24.58 0.60
CA LEU A 3 40.81 -24.58 1.84
C LEU A 3 39.92 -23.35 2.06
N ALA A 4 38.62 -23.59 1.86
CA ALA A 4 37.53 -23.26 2.78
C ALA A 4 37.29 -21.77 3.14
N ALA A 5 36.38 -21.13 2.40
CA ALA A 5 35.54 -20.07 2.95
C ALA A 5 34.21 -19.96 2.19
N GLY A 6 33.16 -20.65 2.67
CA GLY A 6 31.82 -20.08 2.55
C GLY A 6 30.68 -20.91 1.95
N THR A 7 30.83 -22.21 1.68
CA THR A 7 29.69 -23.12 1.39
C THR A 7 28.93 -23.54 2.67
N ALA A 8 28.59 -22.56 3.53
CA ALA A 8 27.82 -22.80 4.76
C ALA A 8 27.14 -21.53 5.29
N LYS A 9 26.03 -21.11 4.67
CA LYS A 9 24.97 -20.36 5.36
C LYS A 9 23.65 -21.07 5.04
N SER A 10 23.43 -22.17 5.75
CA SER A 10 22.52 -22.19 6.90
C SER A 10 21.07 -22.26 6.43
N ARG A 11 20.62 -23.52 6.29
CA ARG A 11 19.23 -23.96 6.32
C ARG A 11 18.64 -23.65 7.70
N LEU A 12 18.45 -22.37 8.03
CA LEU A 12 17.70 -21.97 9.21
C LEU A 12 16.46 -21.21 8.77
N GLY A 13 15.31 -21.80 9.08
CA GLY A 13 14.00 -21.22 8.89
C GLY A 13 13.94 -19.79 9.42
N ARG A 14 13.89 -18.84 8.49
CA ARG A 14 13.45 -17.49 8.74
C ARG A 14 12.61 -17.15 7.53
N ARG A 15 11.29 -17.07 7.72
CA ARG A 15 10.42 -16.32 6.81
C ARG A 15 10.80 -14.85 6.98
N ALA A 16 12.02 -14.51 6.56
CA ALA A 16 12.56 -13.17 6.64
C ALA A 16 11.80 -12.38 5.59
N VAL A 17 11.08 -11.36 6.05
CA VAL A 17 10.61 -10.30 5.16
C VAL A 17 11.87 -9.76 4.46
N SER A 18 12.03 -10.06 3.18
CA SER A 18 13.13 -9.57 2.37
C SER A 18 12.90 -8.07 2.18
N PHE A 19 13.59 -7.26 2.96
CA PHE A 19 13.58 -5.82 2.79
C PHE A 19 14.42 -5.49 1.55
N LYS A 20 13.79 -4.86 0.56
CA LYS A 20 14.49 -4.34 -0.62
C LYS A 20 15.35 -3.16 -0.22
N SER A 21 16.52 -3.03 -0.83
CA SER A 21 17.31 -1.80 -0.75
C SER A 21 16.54 -0.63 -1.38
N PRO A 22 16.90 0.63 -1.07
CA PRO A 22 16.27 1.79 -1.70
C PRO A 22 16.35 1.76 -3.23
N GLU A 23 17.47 1.30 -3.79
CA GLU A 23 17.65 1.15 -5.24
C GLU A 23 16.72 0.08 -5.84
N GLU A 24 16.64 -1.10 -5.21
CA GLU A 24 15.73 -2.16 -5.65
C GLU A 24 14.26 -1.76 -5.51
N THR A 25 13.93 -0.96 -4.49
CA THR A 25 12.59 -0.41 -4.29
C THR A 25 12.25 0.55 -5.42
N TYR A 26 13.14 1.49 -5.76
CA TYR A 26 12.94 2.40 -6.88
C TYR A 26 12.72 1.64 -8.19
N LYS A 27 13.56 0.65 -8.50
CA LYS A 27 13.39 -0.22 -9.68
C LYS A 27 12.06 -0.97 -9.69
N THR A 28 11.57 -1.39 -8.52
CA THR A 28 10.26 -2.06 -8.39
C THR A 28 9.12 -1.08 -8.67
N VAL A 29 9.19 0.13 -8.13
CA VAL A 29 8.17 1.18 -8.33
C VAL A 29 8.14 1.60 -9.80
N MET A 30 9.31 1.75 -10.42
CA MET A 30 9.50 1.98 -11.85
C MET A 30 8.80 0.94 -12.72
N ALA A 31 9.09 -0.35 -12.50
CA ALA A 31 8.43 -1.44 -13.21
C ALA A 31 6.91 -1.43 -13.00
N GLY A 32 6.46 -1.07 -11.79
CA GLY A 32 5.04 -0.87 -11.51
C GLY A 32 4.40 0.28 -12.29
N GLY A 33 5.17 1.32 -12.62
CA GLY A 33 4.73 2.42 -13.48
C GLY A 33 4.64 2.03 -14.94
N GLU A 34 5.64 1.31 -15.47
CA GLU A 34 5.60 0.79 -16.85
C GLU A 34 4.39 -0.12 -17.09
N ALA A 35 4.08 -0.99 -16.11
CA ALA A 35 2.90 -1.85 -16.18
C ALA A 35 1.56 -1.09 -16.16
N ARG A 36 1.52 0.12 -15.60
CA ARG A 36 0.32 0.97 -15.57
C ARG A 36 0.17 1.80 -16.84
N LEU A 37 1.28 2.13 -17.50
CA LEU A 37 1.27 2.82 -18.79
C LEU A 37 0.72 1.95 -19.93
N SER A 38 0.81 0.62 -19.81
CA SER A 38 0.26 -0.33 -20.78
C SER A 38 -1.23 -0.65 -20.57
N MET A 39 -1.85 -0.14 -19.50
CA MET A 39 -3.28 -0.37 -19.24
C MET A 39 -4.17 0.40 -20.22
N THR A 40 -5.27 -0.23 -20.63
CA THR A 40 -6.27 0.45 -21.45
C THR A 40 -7.04 1.50 -20.63
N PRO A 41 -7.54 2.59 -21.26
CA PRO A 41 -8.31 3.60 -20.55
C PRO A 41 -9.53 3.04 -19.80
N ARG A 42 -10.15 1.98 -20.35
CA ARG A 42 -11.28 1.29 -19.71
C ARG A 42 -10.88 0.65 -18.39
N GLU A 43 -9.72 -0.03 -18.34
CA GLU A 43 -9.22 -0.66 -17.13
C GLU A 43 -8.87 0.39 -16.07
N VAL A 44 -8.25 1.50 -16.47
CA VAL A 44 -7.92 2.61 -15.57
C VAL A 44 -9.18 3.19 -14.92
N ILE A 45 -10.25 3.42 -15.68
CA ILE A 45 -11.52 3.93 -15.16
C ILE A 45 -12.15 2.94 -14.18
N LEU A 46 -12.21 1.65 -14.54
CA LEU A 46 -12.78 0.61 -13.68
C LEU A 46 -11.99 0.45 -12.37
N GLN A 47 -10.66 0.44 -12.45
CA GLN A 47 -9.76 0.39 -11.29
C GLN A 47 -9.97 1.62 -10.38
N GLY A 48 -10.12 2.82 -10.97
CA GLY A 48 -10.41 4.05 -10.23
C GLY A 48 -11.75 4.00 -9.49
N ILE A 49 -12.81 3.48 -10.13
CA ILE A 49 -14.13 3.32 -9.50
C ILE A 49 -14.05 2.31 -8.34
N VAL A 50 -13.46 1.14 -8.58
CA VAL A 50 -13.32 0.07 -7.57
C VAL A 50 -12.49 0.55 -6.37
N THR A 51 -11.35 1.21 -6.61
CA THR A 51 -10.57 1.83 -5.54
C THR A 51 -11.39 2.90 -4.81
N GLY A 52 -12.14 3.74 -5.54
CA GLY A 52 -13.02 4.75 -4.95
C GLY A 52 -14.02 4.16 -3.96
N PHE A 53 -14.64 3.03 -4.29
CA PHE A 53 -15.54 2.31 -3.38
C PHE A 53 -14.82 1.79 -2.13
N TYR A 54 -13.63 1.21 -2.26
CA TYR A 54 -12.86 0.75 -1.09
C TYR A 54 -12.42 1.90 -0.18
N ILE A 55 -12.03 3.04 -0.76
CA ILE A 55 -11.73 4.25 0.02
C ILE A 55 -12.98 4.80 0.70
N GLY A 56 -14.10 4.88 -0.02
CA GLY A 56 -15.39 5.29 0.53
C GLY A 56 -15.86 4.40 1.68
N PHE A 57 -15.69 3.08 1.56
CA PHE A 57 -16.01 2.12 2.63
C PHE A 57 -15.18 2.37 3.90
N GLY A 58 -13.89 2.66 3.76
CA GLY A 58 -13.06 3.09 4.88
C GLY A 58 -13.54 4.40 5.51
N GLY A 59 -14.01 5.36 4.70
CA GLY A 59 -14.61 6.60 5.18
C GLY A 59 -15.90 6.40 5.98
N VAL A 60 -16.79 5.52 5.51
CA VAL A 60 -18.00 5.14 6.26
C VAL A 60 -17.61 4.51 7.60
N LEU A 61 -16.63 3.60 7.60
CA LEU A 61 -16.16 2.95 8.82
C LEU A 61 -15.50 3.94 9.80
N CYS A 62 -14.70 4.89 9.31
CA CYS A 62 -14.17 6.01 10.10
C CYS A 62 -15.32 6.76 10.80
N SER A 63 -16.36 7.13 10.05
CA SER A 63 -17.52 7.87 10.57
C SER A 63 -18.31 7.05 11.58
N THR A 64 -18.51 5.75 11.34
CA THR A 64 -19.19 4.87 12.30
C THR A 64 -18.41 4.72 13.59
N VAL A 65 -17.09 4.44 13.52
CA VAL A 65 -16.25 4.25 14.72
C VAL A 65 -16.07 5.58 15.48
N GLY A 66 -15.70 6.64 14.77
CA GLY A 66 -15.48 7.96 15.37
C GLY A 66 -16.77 8.60 15.90
N GLY A 67 -17.91 8.34 15.26
CA GLY A 67 -19.23 8.81 15.71
C GLY A 67 -19.80 8.01 16.88
N SER A 68 -19.61 6.68 16.89
CA SER A 68 -20.16 5.81 17.94
C SER A 68 -19.45 5.94 19.28
N VAL A 69 -18.20 6.42 19.28
CA VAL A 69 -17.40 6.65 20.49
C VAL A 69 -17.99 7.80 21.35
N GLY A 70 -18.67 8.78 20.73
CA GLY A 70 -19.34 9.89 21.44
C GLY A 70 -18.43 10.70 22.38
N ALA A 71 -19.03 11.49 23.26
CA ALA A 71 -18.31 12.28 24.28
C ALA A 71 -17.71 11.43 25.43
N ARG A 72 -17.75 10.09 25.32
CA ARG A 72 -17.27 9.17 26.37
C ARG A 72 -15.75 9.09 26.42
N LEU A 73 -15.08 9.45 25.33
CA LEU A 73 -13.63 9.49 25.25
C LEU A 73 -13.13 10.92 25.04
N PRO A 74 -11.91 11.23 25.53
CA PRO A 74 -11.25 12.48 25.20
C PRO A 74 -11.16 12.69 23.69
N ALA A 75 -11.35 13.92 23.23
CA ALA A 75 -11.38 14.27 21.80
C ALA A 75 -10.13 13.78 21.02
N GLY A 76 -8.96 13.77 21.65
CA GLY A 76 -7.73 13.25 21.05
C GLY A 76 -7.80 11.75 20.74
N LEU A 77 -8.37 10.95 21.66
CA LEU A 77 -8.49 9.51 21.50
C LEU A 77 -9.62 9.15 20.52
N GLN A 78 -10.69 9.94 20.45
CA GLN A 78 -11.71 9.81 19.40
C GLN A 78 -11.11 10.01 18.00
N ARG A 79 -10.27 11.04 17.81
CA ARG A 79 -9.58 11.30 16.53
C ARG A 79 -8.56 10.23 16.20
N LEU A 80 -7.87 9.68 17.22
CA LEU A 80 -6.97 8.55 17.04
C LEU A 80 -7.73 7.31 16.54
N LEU A 81 -8.85 6.96 17.18
CA LEU A 81 -9.67 5.81 16.76
C LEU A 81 -10.28 6.01 15.36
N PHE A 82 -10.74 7.23 15.06
CA PHE A 82 -11.20 7.60 13.73
C PHE A 82 -10.12 7.34 12.67
N GLY A 83 -8.90 7.81 12.89
CA GLY A 83 -7.79 7.65 11.94
C GLY A 83 -7.20 6.24 11.91
N ALA A 84 -7.10 5.56 13.05
CA ALA A 84 -6.42 4.28 13.16
C ALA A 84 -7.20 3.13 12.53
N VAL A 85 -8.52 3.18 12.51
CA VAL A 85 -9.33 2.04 12.06
C VAL A 85 -9.71 2.15 10.59
N GLY A 86 -10.29 3.26 10.13
CA GLY A 86 -10.83 3.29 8.77
C GLY A 86 -9.80 3.64 7.69
N PHE A 87 -8.82 4.52 7.97
CA PHE A 87 -7.83 4.91 6.97
C PHE A 87 -6.88 3.74 6.58
N PRO A 88 -6.26 2.99 7.52
CA PRO A 88 -5.46 1.84 7.16
C PRO A 88 -6.27 0.75 6.45
N LEU A 89 -7.48 0.47 6.91
CA LEU A 89 -8.36 -0.53 6.28
C LEU A 89 -8.58 -0.21 4.80
N SER A 90 -8.86 1.06 4.47
CA SER A 90 -9.09 1.48 3.10
C SER A 90 -7.90 1.21 2.17
N ILE A 91 -6.68 1.50 2.64
CA ILE A 91 -5.43 1.29 1.89
C ILE A 91 -5.16 -0.21 1.73
N PHE A 92 -5.41 -1.01 2.77
CA PHE A 92 -5.24 -2.47 2.68
C PHE A 92 -6.21 -3.10 1.67
N LEU A 93 -7.49 -2.73 1.71
CA LEU A 93 -8.50 -3.27 0.79
C LEU A 93 -8.17 -2.94 -0.67
N THR A 94 -7.83 -1.68 -0.98
CA THR A 94 -7.45 -1.33 -2.35
C THR A 94 -6.14 -2.00 -2.78
N THR A 95 -5.18 -2.18 -1.87
CA THR A 95 -3.89 -2.81 -2.21
C THR A 95 -4.07 -4.29 -2.54
N ILE A 96 -4.87 -5.02 -1.76
CA ILE A 96 -5.14 -6.45 -2.00
C ILE A 96 -5.96 -6.66 -3.26
N ALA A 97 -6.93 -5.78 -3.52
CA ALA A 97 -7.73 -5.83 -4.75
C ALA A 97 -6.94 -5.42 -6.02
N GLY A 98 -5.70 -4.96 -5.88
CA GLY A 98 -4.88 -4.45 -6.98
C GLY A 98 -5.31 -3.08 -7.51
N GLY A 99 -6.19 -2.40 -6.77
CA GLY A 99 -6.82 -1.14 -7.12
C GLY A 99 -5.82 0.01 -7.29
N GLN A 100 -5.92 0.72 -8.42
CA GLN A 100 -5.04 1.83 -8.78
C GLN A 100 -5.64 3.18 -8.38
N GLY A 101 -5.41 3.60 -7.13
CA GLY A 101 -5.85 4.91 -6.63
C GLY A 101 -5.07 6.08 -7.22
N PHE A 102 -5.70 7.25 -7.29
CA PHE A 102 -5.06 8.48 -7.80
C PHE A 102 -3.77 8.84 -7.03
N THR A 103 -3.83 8.88 -5.71
CA THR A 103 -2.69 9.26 -4.86
C THR A 103 -1.43 8.39 -5.07
N PRO A 104 -1.49 7.04 -5.00
CA PRO A 104 -0.32 6.22 -5.32
C PRO A 104 0.05 6.30 -6.81
N ASN A 105 -0.90 6.49 -7.72
CA ASN A 105 -0.58 6.68 -9.14
C ASN A 105 0.23 7.94 -9.41
N VAL A 106 0.00 9.05 -8.70
CA VAL A 106 0.84 10.25 -8.85
C VAL A 106 2.30 9.90 -8.56
N SER A 107 2.59 9.19 -7.47
CA SER A 107 3.96 8.77 -7.15
C SER A 107 4.55 7.82 -8.20
N VAL A 108 3.83 6.77 -8.56
CA VAL A 108 4.33 5.73 -9.49
C VAL A 108 4.44 6.22 -10.93
N MET A 109 3.56 7.12 -11.37
CA MET A 109 3.65 7.75 -12.69
C MET A 109 4.75 8.79 -12.73
N SER A 110 4.99 9.51 -11.62
CA SER A 110 6.12 10.45 -11.55
C SER A 110 7.46 9.74 -11.70
N THR A 111 7.64 8.56 -11.09
CA THR A 111 8.85 7.76 -11.32
C THR A 111 8.98 7.33 -12.78
N ALA A 112 7.89 6.87 -13.40
CA ALA A 112 7.89 6.48 -14.81
C ALA A 112 8.11 7.67 -15.77
N PHE A 113 7.83 8.90 -15.34
CA PHE A 113 8.12 10.11 -16.10
C PHE A 113 9.57 10.57 -15.94
N LEU A 114 10.14 10.45 -14.74
CA LEU A 114 11.51 10.87 -14.39
C LEU A 114 12.60 9.83 -14.75
N ARG A 115 12.24 8.82 -15.54
CA ARG A 115 13.12 7.71 -15.92
C ARG A 115 14.21 8.07 -16.91
#